data_AF-A0A061NBT6-F1
#
_entry.id   AF-A0A061NBT6-F1
#
_cell.length_a   1.000
_cell.length_b   1.000
_cell.length_c   1.000
_cell.angle_alpha   90.00
_cell.angle_beta   90.00
_cell.angle_gamma   90.00
#
_symmetry.space_group_name_H-M   'P 1'
#
loop_
_entity.id
_entity.type
_entity.pdbx_description
1 polymer ?
#
loop_
_entity_poly.entity_id
_entity_poly.type
_entity_poly.pdbx_seq_one_letter_code
_entity_poly.pdbx_strand_id
1 'polypeptide(L)' 'MEKSIQSELSSYIGRLFRDNFGKGPASVYVSIKADYVVIHLRDFLAPMERVLVSKHQT' A
#
# COMPACT_ATOMS: atom_id res chain seq x y z
N MET A 1 -9.47 19.58 -5.31
CA MET A 1 -8.09 19.28 -5.77
C MET A 1 -7.45 18.15 -4.98
N GLU A 2 -7.38 18.23 -3.65
CA GLU A 2 -6.70 17.23 -2.80
C GLU A 2 -7.24 15.79 -2.96
N LYS A 3 -8.56 15.59 -2.99
CA LYS A 3 -9.17 14.27 -3.23
C LYS A 3 -8.76 13.65 -4.58
N SER A 4 -8.50 14.47 -5.59
CA SER A 4 -8.06 14.01 -6.91
C SER A 4 -6.65 13.43 -6.84
N ILE A 5 -5.71 14.15 -6.22
CA ILE A 5 -4.31 13.72 -6.07
C ILE A 5 -4.24 12.45 -5.21
N GLN A 6 -4.99 12.38 -4.10
CA GLN A 6 -5.04 11.18 -3.25
C GLN A 6 -5.57 9.96 -4.02
N SER A 7 -6.58 10.14 -4.88
CA SER A 7 -7.15 9.05 -5.69
C SER A 7 -6.19 8.61 -6.80
N GLU A 8 -5.48 9.55 -7.41
CA GLU A 8 -4.45 9.27 -8.43
C GLU A 8 -3.28 8.51 -7.82
N LEU A 9 -2.76 8.96 -6.67
CA LEU A 9 -1.71 8.27 -5.93
C LEU A 9 -2.14 6.86 -5.51
N SER A 10 -3.34 6.71 -4.95
CA SER A 10 -3.88 5.39 -4.57
C SER A 10 -3.92 4.44 -5.78
N SER A 11 -4.40 4.93 -6.93
CA SER A 11 -4.47 4.15 -8.17
C SER A 11 -3.10 3.79 -8.73
N TYR A 12 -2.17 4.75 -8.73
CA TYR A 12 -0.80 4.56 -9.19
C TYR A 12 -0.07 3.55 -8.32
N ILE A 13 -0.13 3.70 -7.00
CA ILE A 13 0.50 2.79 -6.03
C ILE A 13 -0.09 1.38 -6.19
N GLY A 14 -1.42 1.26 -6.32
CA GLY A 14 -2.07 -0.03 -6.54
C GLY A 14 -1.59 -0.74 -7.81
N ARG A 15 -1.41 -0.01 -8.91
CA ARG A 15 -0.82 -0.54 -10.16
C ARG A 15 0.65 -0.93 -9.96
N LEU A 16 1.45 -0.04 -9.38
CA LEU A 16 2.88 -0.28 -9.11
C LEU A 16 3.09 -1.59 -8.33
N PHE A 17 2.30 -1.83 -7.28
CA PHE A 17 2.42 -3.09 -6.54
C PHE A 17 2.01 -4.31 -7.36
N ARG A 18 0.92 -4.21 -8.14
CA ARG A 18 0.49 -5.32 -9.01
C ARG A 18 1.53 -5.64 -10.09
N ASP A 19 2.13 -4.62 -10.68
CA ASP A 19 3.12 -4.76 -11.76
C ASP A 19 4.43 -5.37 -11.26
N ASN A 20 4.85 -5.05 -10.03
CA ASN A 20 6.11 -5.52 -9.45
C ASN A 20 5.99 -6.83 -8.67
N PHE A 21 4.85 -7.10 -8.04
CA PHE A 21 4.66 -8.27 -7.15
C PHE A 21 3.62 -9.27 -7.69
N GLY A 22 3.02 -9.03 -8.85
CA GLY A 22 1.99 -9.87 -9.46
C GLY A 22 0.61 -9.77 -8.78
N LYS A 23 0.57 -9.62 -7.46
CA LYS A 23 -0.64 -9.26 -6.70
C LYS A 23 -0.52 -7.85 -6.13
N GLY A 24 -1.60 -7.08 -6.19
CA GLY A 24 -1.69 -5.80 -5.50
C GLY A 24 -2.21 -5.96 -4.06
N PRO A 25 -2.03 -4.96 -3.19
CA PRO A 25 -2.74 -4.88 -1.92
C PRO A 25 -4.27 -4.92 -2.12
N ALA A 26 -5.01 -5.39 -1.13
CA ALA A 26 -6.48 -5.43 -1.19
C ALA A 26 -7.09 -4.03 -1.30
N SER A 27 -6.43 -3.04 -0.70
CA SER A 27 -6.78 -1.63 -0.87
C SER A 27 -5.60 -0.73 -0.54
N VAL A 28 -5.53 0.42 -1.21
CA VAL A 28 -4.58 1.50 -0.92
C VAL A 28 -5.35 2.74 -0.49
N TYR A 29 -5.08 3.23 0.73
CA TYR A 29 -5.59 4.51 1.19
C TYR A 29 -4.45 5.51 1.24
N VAL A 30 -4.69 6.69 0.67
CA VAL A 30 -3.73 7.80 0.69
C VAL A 30 -4.40 8.98 1.36
N SER A 31 -3.71 9.56 2.35
CA SER A 31 -4.11 10.81 2.97
C SER A 31 -2.95 11.78 2.90
N ILE A 32 -3.24 13.00 2.47
CA ILE A 32 -2.28 14.11 2.45
C ILE A 32 -2.80 15.14 3.44
N LYS A 33 -1.97 15.51 4.41
CA LYS A 33 -2.28 16.55 5.39
C LYS A 33 -1.03 17.35 5.70
N ALA A 34 -1.08 18.66 5.42
CA ALA A 34 0.09 19.53 5.48
C ALA A 34 1.26 18.92 4.66
N ASP A 35 2.43 18.80 5.26
CA ASP A 35 3.65 18.31 4.61
C ASP A 35 3.83 16.78 4.73
N TYR A 36 2.76 16.06 5.12
CA TYR A 36 2.79 14.62 5.33
C TYR A 36 1.91 13.89 4.33
N VAL A 37 2.46 12.80 3.80
CA VAL A 37 1.73 11.82 2.99
C VAL A 37 1.72 10.50 3.74
N VAL A 38 0.53 10.00 4.05
CA VAL A 38 0.33 8.71 4.71
C VAL A 38 -0.28 7.74 3.70
N ILE A 39 0.37 6.60 3.51
CA ILE A 39 -0.07 5.52 2.64
C ILE A 39 -0.34 4.29 3.51
N HIS A 40 -1.59 3.83 3.51
CA HIS A 40 -2.00 2.64 4.24
C HIS A 40 -2.39 1.53 3.24
N LEU A 41 -1.61 0.44 3.26
CA LEU A 41 -1.79 -0.74 2.42
C LEU A 41 -2.49 -1.83 3.23
N ARG A 42 -3.68 -2.26 2.81
CA ARG A 42 -4.34 -3.44 3.42
C ARG A 42 -3.99 -4.72 2.69
N ASP A 43 -3.77 -5.77 3.47
CA ASP A 43 -3.53 -7.15 3.03
C ASP A 43 -2.48 -7.29 1.93
N PHE A 44 -1.44 -6.45 2.03
CA PHE A 44 -0.30 -6.51 1.13
C PHE A 44 0.45 -7.84 1.29
N LEU A 45 0.91 -8.16 2.50
CA LEU A 45 1.64 -9.40 2.76
C LEU A 45 0.73 -10.62 2.64
N ALA A 46 1.14 -11.58 1.82
CA ALA A 46 0.58 -12.92 1.73
C ALA A 46 0.74 -13.64 3.08
N PRO A 47 -0.12 -14.64 3.38
CA PRO A 47 -0.04 -15.39 4.63
C PRO A 47 1.36 -15.94 4.91
N MET A 48 2.02 -16.47 3.90
CA MET A 48 3.40 -16.99 4.02
C MET A 48 4.42 -15.90 4.31
N GLU A 49 4.30 -14.72 3.68
CA GLU A 49 5.18 -13.58 3.95
C GLU A 49 4.98 -13.07 5.38
N ARG A 50 3.75 -13.07 5.89
CA ARG A 50 3.47 -12.71 7.30
C ARG A 50 4.14 -13.67 8.28
N VAL A 51 4.09 -14.97 8.01
CA VAL A 51 4.77 -16.00 8.82
C VAL A 51 6.29 -15.82 8.79
N LEU A 52 6.85 -15.47 7.63
CA LEU A 52 8.29 -15.20 7.52
C LEU A 52 8.68 -13.95 8.29
N VAL A 53 7.89 -12.86 8.21
CA VAL A 53 8.13 -11.64 8.99
C VAL A 53 8.02 -11.90 10.49
N SER A 54 7.02 -12.66 10.95
CA SER A 54 6.86 -12.97 12.38
C SER A 54 8.01 -13.82 12.92
N LYS A 55 8.63 -14.66 12.09
CA LYS A 55 9.83 -15.44 12.47
C LYS A 55 11.10 -14.62 12.59
N HIS A 56 11.14 -13.42 12.01
CA HIS A 56 12.29 -12.50 12.07
C HIS A 56 12.14 -11.43 13.16
N GLN A 57 11.06 -11.44 13.94
CA GLN A 57 10.98 -10.65 15.17
C GLN A 57 11.58 -11.51 16.30
N THR A 58 12.81 -11.15 16.68
CA THR A 58 13.53 -11.70 17.84
C THR A 58 13.01 -11.07 19.12
#